data_AF-G7ETA1-F1
#
_entry.id   AF-G7ETA1-F1
#
_cell.length_a   1.000
_cell.length_b   1.000
_cell.length_c   1.000
_cell.angle_alpha   90.00
_cell.angle_beta   90.00
_cell.angle_gamma   90.00
#
_symmetry.space_group_name_H-M   'P 1'
#
loop_
_entity.id
_entity.type
_entity.pdbx_description
1 polymer ?
#
loop_
_entity_poly.entity_id
_entity_poly.type
_entity_poly.pdbx_seq_one_letter_code
_entity_poly.pdbx_strand_id
1 'polypeptide(L)'
;MDISFKGIGSGLQVNEIVTALVNAEKSPYQARVTKQQANFTTDISAVGTLKASLEELNGSLESLGDIENFQKRTISGSDDFVSLSSEKNAQTNNYSIKVNSLAENQKLTSNAIAGDEAVGEGKLTISSGSNSFDINVSDTAKLADIRDAINDSVDNDSVNATIITDDTGQRLVLSSKETGAENAIKIVVDDVGDGGNTDLSGLSRLAYDSDTTSTTYAENLNEVTAATDASITIDGTLVATSSTNEFKDVIEGVTINAKKNSQCRR
;
A
#
# COMPACT_ATOMS: atom_id res chain seq x y z
N MET A 1 88.80 26.14 20.04
CA MET A 1 88.46 24.71 19.98
C MET A 1 88.97 24.19 18.66
N ASP A 2 89.92 23.26 18.75
CA ASP A 2 90.49 22.55 17.61
C ASP A 2 89.42 21.65 16.97
N ILE A 3 89.20 21.76 15.65
CA ILE A 3 88.33 20.87 14.90
C ILE A 3 89.24 19.85 14.21
N SER A 4 89.47 18.73 14.90
CA SER A 4 90.18 17.59 14.35
C SER A 4 89.22 16.72 13.52
N PHE A 5 89.39 16.71 12.20
CA PHE A 5 88.74 15.76 11.30
C PHE A 5 89.56 14.45 11.26
N LYS A 6 89.11 13.44 12.01
CA LYS A 6 89.57 12.06 11.80
C LYS A 6 88.85 11.48 10.59
N GLY A 7 89.48 11.62 9.43
CA GLY A 7 89.10 10.90 8.23
C GLY A 7 89.41 9.40 8.34
N ILE A 8 88.54 8.63 7.70
CA ILE A 8 88.82 7.34 7.04
C ILE A 8 89.23 6.16 7.94
N GLY A 9 88.27 5.66 8.73
CA GLY A 9 88.38 4.39 9.45
C GLY A 9 87.29 4.09 10.48
N SER A 10 86.38 5.04 10.74
CA SER A 10 85.55 5.02 11.97
C SER A 10 84.16 4.37 11.86
N GLY A 11 83.77 3.76 10.73
CA GLY A 11 82.35 3.43 10.55
C GLY A 11 81.47 4.69 10.63
N LEU A 12 82.02 5.84 10.21
CA LEU A 12 81.28 7.09 10.06
C LEU A 12 80.12 6.80 9.10
N GLN A 13 78.91 6.86 9.64
CA GLN A 13 77.69 6.77 8.87
C GLN A 13 77.57 8.09 8.08
N VAL A 14 78.39 8.24 7.03
CA VAL A 14 78.34 9.38 6.10
C VAL A 14 76.92 9.51 5.56
N ASN A 15 76.24 8.39 5.34
CA ASN A 15 74.82 8.35 5.03
C ASN A 15 73.95 9.01 6.11
N GLU A 16 74.23 8.81 7.40
CA GLU A 16 73.48 9.46 8.49
C GLU A 16 73.80 10.95 8.61
N ILE A 17 75.05 11.38 8.44
CA ILE A 17 75.40 12.80 8.47
C ILE A 17 74.81 13.53 7.27
N VAL A 18 74.90 12.95 6.07
CA VAL A 18 74.26 13.49 4.86
C VAL A 18 72.74 13.52 5.03
N THR A 19 72.15 12.45 5.58
CA THR A 19 70.70 12.43 5.89
C THR A 19 70.33 13.50 6.91
N ALA A 20 71.14 13.71 7.95
CA ALA A 20 70.91 14.73 8.96
C ALA A 20 71.02 16.15 8.36
N LEU A 21 72.00 16.40 7.49
CA LEU A 21 72.14 17.69 6.80
C LEU A 21 70.97 17.94 5.83
N VAL A 22 70.62 16.94 5.02
CA VAL A 22 69.49 17.00 4.08
C VAL A 22 68.18 17.21 4.84
N ASN A 23 67.97 16.53 5.96
CA ASN A 23 66.78 16.70 6.80
C ASN A 23 66.75 18.09 7.47
N ALA A 24 67.89 18.60 7.93
CA ALA A 24 67.97 19.94 8.51
C ALA A 24 67.63 21.03 7.48
N GLU A 25 68.11 20.88 6.24
CA GLU A 25 67.80 21.80 5.13
C GLU A 25 66.34 21.64 4.64
N LYS A 26 65.80 20.42 4.64
CA LYS A 26 64.43 20.10 4.18
C LYS A 26 63.35 20.51 5.19
N SER A 27 63.66 20.42 6.48
CA SER A 27 62.72 20.70 7.59
C SER A 27 62.02 22.06 7.49
N PRO A 28 62.70 23.21 7.29
CA PRO A 28 62.02 24.51 7.20
C PRO A 28 61.12 24.63 5.96
N TYR A 29 61.50 24.00 4.84
CA TYR A 29 60.67 23.97 3.64
C TYR A 29 59.40 23.14 3.86
N GLN A 30 59.54 21.93 4.43
CA GLN A 30 58.41 21.08 4.79
C GLN A 30 57.48 21.77 5.79
N ALA A 31 58.01 22.41 6.82
CA ALA A 31 57.21 23.15 7.80
C ALA A 31 56.39 24.28 7.15
N ARG A 32 56.97 25.02 6.19
CA ARG A 32 56.27 26.07 5.44
C ARG A 32 55.15 25.50 4.58
N VAL A 33 55.42 24.43 3.83
CA VAL A 33 54.42 23.77 2.99
C VAL A 33 53.29 23.19 3.83
N THR A 34 53.60 22.49 4.92
CA THR A 34 52.59 21.95 5.86
C THR A 34 51.73 23.06 6.45
N LYS A 35 52.32 24.21 6.80
CA LYS A 35 51.56 25.37 7.29
C LYS A 35 50.63 25.96 6.22
N GLN A 36 51.10 26.08 4.98
CA GLN A 36 50.27 26.52 3.86
C GLN A 36 49.11 25.56 3.60
N GLN A 37 49.38 24.25 3.62
CA GLN A 37 48.36 23.21 3.47
C GLN A 37 47.32 23.28 4.59
N ALA A 38 47.74 23.45 5.85
CA ALA A 38 46.83 23.60 6.97
C ALA A 38 45.94 24.86 6.85
N ASN A 39 46.50 25.98 6.40
CA ASN A 39 45.73 27.20 6.12
C ASN A 39 44.70 26.97 5.02
N PHE A 40 45.10 26.39 3.88
CA PHE A 40 44.15 26.11 2.79
C PHE A 40 43.06 25.13 3.20
N THR A 41 43.36 24.09 3.97
CA THR A 41 42.34 23.17 4.52
C THR A 41 41.36 23.92 5.43
N THR A 42 41.85 24.86 6.23
CA THR A 42 41.01 25.70 7.10
C THR A 42 40.11 26.62 6.26
N ASP A 43 40.65 27.27 5.23
CA ASP A 43 39.89 28.14 4.33
C ASP A 43 38.82 27.34 3.56
N ILE A 44 39.17 26.16 3.04
CA ILE A 44 38.21 25.26 2.37
C ILE A 44 37.10 24.85 3.33
N SER A 45 37.43 24.54 4.59
CA SER A 45 36.43 24.17 5.59
C SER A 45 35.50 25.35 5.91
N ALA A 46 36.04 26.56 6.06
CA ALA A 46 35.26 27.77 6.32
C ALA A 46 34.35 28.17 5.14
N VAL A 47 34.83 28.01 3.90
CA VAL A 47 34.00 28.20 2.70
C VAL A 47 32.94 27.10 2.60
N GLY A 48 33.27 25.86 2.97
CA GLY A 48 32.34 24.73 3.02
C GLY A 48 31.20 24.95 4.02
N THR A 49 31.50 25.45 5.22
CA THR A 49 30.47 25.78 6.22
C THR A 49 29.60 26.96 5.79
N LEU A 50 30.19 28.00 5.17
CA LEU A 50 29.43 29.12 4.60
C LEU A 50 28.50 28.63 3.47
N LYS A 51 29.01 27.78 2.57
CA LYS A 51 28.20 27.20 1.49
C LYS A 51 27.03 26.41 2.05
N ALA A 52 27.25 25.53 3.03
CA ALA A 52 26.18 24.77 3.67
C ALA A 52 25.12 25.69 4.29
N SER A 53 25.56 26.77 4.95
CA SER A 53 24.64 27.76 5.56
C SER A 53 23.82 28.51 4.50
N LEU A 54 24.41 28.81 3.33
CA LEU A 54 23.70 29.45 2.21
C LEU A 54 22.74 28.48 1.51
N GLU A 55 23.08 27.20 1.40
CA GLU A 55 22.18 26.17 0.87
C GLU A 55 20.96 25.99 1.79
N GLU A 56 21.16 25.98 3.11
CA GLU A 56 20.07 25.93 4.10
C GLU A 56 19.16 27.17 4.03
N LEU A 57 19.76 28.37 3.89
CA LEU A 57 19.01 29.59 3.68
C LEU A 57 18.21 29.56 2.37
N ASN A 58 18.83 29.08 1.27
CA ASN A 58 18.15 28.95 -0.02
C ASN A 58 16.95 28.00 0.08
N GLY A 59 17.12 26.84 0.71
CA GLY A 59 16.01 25.90 0.94
C GLY A 59 14.89 26.50 1.80
N SER A 60 15.24 27.31 2.80
CA SER A 60 14.25 28.02 3.63
C SER A 60 13.46 29.07 2.82
N LEU A 61 14.13 29.78 1.90
CA LEU A 61 13.49 30.76 1.02
C LEU A 61 12.63 30.10 -0.06
N GLU A 62 13.02 28.96 -0.59
CA GLU A 62 12.21 28.17 -1.51
C GLU A 62 10.90 27.72 -0.85
N SER A 63 10.98 27.20 0.38
CA SER A 63 9.80 26.82 1.18
C SER A 63 8.87 28.01 1.48
N LEU A 64 9.45 29.19 1.73
CA LEU A 64 8.70 30.44 1.94
C LEU A 64 8.13 31.01 0.63
N GLY A 65 8.75 30.74 -0.51
CA GLY A 65 8.26 31.16 -1.84
C GLY A 65 7.07 30.34 -2.33
N ASP A 66 6.80 29.18 -1.72
CA ASP A 66 5.68 28.32 -2.07
C ASP A 66 4.35 28.92 -1.57
N ILE A 67 3.62 29.56 -2.49
CA ILE A 67 2.32 30.17 -2.24
C ILE A 67 1.25 29.15 -1.80
N GLU A 68 1.44 27.86 -2.04
CA GLU A 68 0.51 26.82 -1.59
C GLU A 68 0.55 26.66 -0.06
N ASN A 69 1.72 26.87 0.56
CA ASN A 69 1.86 26.84 2.03
C ASN A 69 0.99 27.89 2.73
N PHE A 70 0.70 29.01 2.07
CA PHE A 70 -0.14 30.10 2.62
C PHE A 70 -1.63 29.95 2.29
N GLN A 71 -1.99 29.03 1.39
CA GLN A 71 -3.37 28.76 0.99
C GLN A 71 -3.91 27.45 1.59
N LYS A 72 -3.14 26.80 2.47
CA LYS A 72 -3.58 25.62 3.20
C LYS A 72 -4.83 25.95 4.01
N ARG A 73 -5.88 25.16 3.81
CA ARG A 73 -7.10 25.22 4.61
C ARG A 73 -6.92 24.34 5.84
N THR A 74 -7.43 24.80 6.97
CA THR A 74 -7.50 24.00 8.20
C THR A 74 -8.92 23.49 8.36
N ILE A 75 -9.07 22.18 8.49
CA ILE A 75 -10.34 21.55 8.90
C ILE A 75 -10.23 21.18 10.38
N SER A 76 -11.27 21.52 11.14
CA SER A 76 -11.50 21.02 12.49
C SER A 76 -12.79 20.21 12.49
N GLY A 77 -12.77 18.98 13.03
CA GLY A 77 -13.94 18.09 13.04
C GLY A 77 -13.64 16.63 12.72
N SER A 78 -12.41 16.29 12.35
CA SER A 78 -11.96 14.89 12.29
C SER A 78 -12.09 14.24 13.67
N ASP A 79 -12.71 13.08 13.73
CA ASP A 79 -12.95 12.31 14.94
C ASP A 79 -12.74 10.81 14.69
N ASP A 80 -13.30 9.98 15.56
CA ASP A 80 -13.26 8.52 15.45
C ASP A 80 -14.08 7.96 14.28
N PHE A 81 -15.06 8.72 13.79
CA PHE A 81 -16.00 8.33 12.73
C PHE A 81 -15.53 8.79 11.35
N VAL A 82 -14.90 9.97 11.25
CA VAL A 82 -14.41 10.52 9.97
C VAL A 82 -13.02 11.13 10.09
N SER A 83 -12.22 11.01 9.03
CA SER A 83 -11.08 11.91 8.78
C SER A 83 -11.34 12.76 7.57
N LEU A 84 -10.92 14.03 7.66
CA LEU A 84 -11.18 15.04 6.65
C LEU A 84 -9.86 15.63 6.17
N SER A 85 -9.74 15.86 4.87
CA SER A 85 -8.67 16.67 4.28
C SER A 85 -9.26 17.69 3.30
N SER A 86 -8.58 18.83 3.15
CA SER A 86 -9.02 19.93 2.30
C SER A 86 -7.90 20.39 1.38
N GLU A 87 -8.29 20.72 0.16
CA GLU A 87 -7.48 21.40 -0.83
C GLU A 87 -7.63 22.93 -0.74
N LYS A 88 -6.77 23.65 -1.46
CA LYS A 88 -6.70 25.13 -1.43
C LYS A 88 -7.99 25.83 -1.87
N ASN A 89 -8.75 25.20 -2.78
CA ASN A 89 -10.02 25.70 -3.31
C ASN A 89 -11.21 25.46 -2.37
N ALA A 90 -11.05 24.66 -1.32
CA ALA A 90 -12.14 24.38 -0.38
C ALA A 90 -12.66 25.68 0.25
N GLN A 91 -13.97 25.89 0.14
CA GLN A 91 -14.65 27.05 0.72
C GLN A 91 -14.79 26.88 2.23
N THR A 92 -14.57 27.97 2.98
CA THR A 92 -14.72 27.95 4.44
C THR A 92 -16.20 27.96 4.82
N ASN A 93 -16.69 26.83 5.32
CA ASN A 93 -18.05 26.69 5.82
C ASN A 93 -18.13 25.57 6.88
N ASN A 94 -19.24 25.50 7.60
CA ASN A 94 -19.54 24.41 8.54
C ASN A 94 -20.49 23.42 7.88
N TYR A 95 -20.20 22.12 8.02
CA TYR A 95 -21.04 21.04 7.51
C TYR A 95 -21.29 20.02 8.60
N SER A 96 -22.54 19.53 8.68
CA SER A 96 -22.90 18.41 9.55
C SER A 96 -22.83 17.10 8.76
N ILE A 97 -21.83 16.27 9.04
CA ILE A 97 -21.63 14.98 8.36
C ILE A 97 -22.09 13.83 9.27
N LYS A 98 -22.90 12.93 8.72
CA LYS A 98 -23.33 11.69 9.37
C LYS A 98 -22.94 10.50 8.50
N VAL A 99 -22.29 9.49 9.07
CA VAL A 99 -21.99 8.22 8.39
C VAL A 99 -23.18 7.26 8.59
N ASN A 100 -23.82 6.87 7.49
CA ASN A 100 -24.99 5.98 7.48
C ASN A 100 -24.59 4.51 7.36
N SER A 101 -23.66 4.21 6.44
CA SER A 101 -23.07 2.90 6.18
C SER A 101 -21.62 3.06 5.74
N LEU A 102 -20.83 2.02 5.97
CA LEU A 102 -19.48 1.91 5.40
C LEU A 102 -19.56 1.06 4.14
N ALA A 103 -18.59 1.26 3.25
CA ALA A 103 -18.39 0.37 2.13
C ALA A 103 -17.79 -0.94 2.64
N GLU A 104 -18.43 -2.06 2.33
CA GLU A 104 -18.00 -3.40 2.70
C GLU A 104 -17.76 -4.23 1.44
N ASN A 105 -16.75 -5.10 1.51
CA ASN A 105 -16.47 -6.07 0.48
C ASN A 105 -17.34 -7.32 0.71
N GLN A 106 -17.83 -7.92 -0.37
CA GLN A 106 -18.67 -9.10 -0.22
C GLN A 106 -17.86 -10.29 0.28
N LYS A 107 -18.48 -11.10 1.12
CA LYS A 107 -17.92 -12.38 1.57
C LYS A 107 -18.94 -13.48 1.45
N LEU A 108 -18.61 -14.48 0.63
CA LEU A 108 -19.42 -15.68 0.39
C LEU A 108 -18.74 -16.90 0.98
N THR A 109 -19.55 -17.86 1.43
CA THR A 109 -19.06 -19.10 2.04
C THR A 109 -19.85 -20.30 1.52
N SER A 110 -19.16 -21.38 1.18
CA SER A 110 -19.82 -22.62 0.78
C SER A 110 -20.37 -23.40 1.97
N ASN A 111 -21.28 -24.32 1.66
CA ASN A 111 -21.58 -25.43 2.54
C ASN A 111 -20.32 -26.29 2.76
N ALA A 112 -20.33 -27.08 3.84
CA ALA A 112 -19.22 -27.96 4.16
C ALA A 112 -19.09 -29.06 3.09
N ILE A 113 -17.84 -29.28 2.65
CA ILE A 113 -17.41 -30.32 1.71
C ILE A 113 -16.32 -31.14 2.41
N ALA A 114 -16.34 -32.47 2.30
CA ALA A 114 -15.26 -33.26 2.89
C ALA A 114 -13.94 -33.00 2.14
N GLY A 115 -12.80 -32.94 2.86
CA GLY A 115 -11.55 -32.45 2.26
C GLY A 115 -10.95 -33.36 1.17
N ASP A 116 -11.37 -34.61 1.08
CA ASP A 116 -11.01 -35.57 0.04
C ASP A 116 -12.09 -35.74 -1.04
N GLU A 117 -13.25 -35.11 -0.86
CA GLU A 117 -14.37 -35.13 -1.79
C GLU A 117 -14.05 -34.29 -3.04
N ALA A 118 -14.28 -34.88 -4.21
CA ALA A 118 -14.26 -34.13 -5.45
C ALA A 118 -15.52 -33.28 -5.57
N VAL A 119 -15.36 -32.03 -5.99
CA VAL A 119 -16.46 -31.06 -5.99
C VAL A 119 -17.39 -31.25 -7.18
N GLY A 120 -16.85 -31.58 -8.36
CA GLY A 120 -17.60 -31.76 -9.61
C GLY A 120 -16.78 -31.33 -10.83
N GLU A 121 -17.17 -31.77 -12.03
CA GLU A 121 -16.53 -31.38 -13.30
C GLU A 121 -17.31 -30.25 -13.96
N GLY A 122 -16.63 -29.25 -14.51
CA GLY A 122 -17.30 -28.21 -15.27
C GLY A 122 -16.53 -26.92 -15.33
N LYS A 123 -17.25 -25.81 -15.50
CA LYS A 123 -16.68 -24.48 -15.59
C LYS A 123 -17.35 -23.54 -14.59
N LEU A 124 -16.53 -22.79 -13.85
CA LEU A 124 -16.96 -21.68 -13.02
C LEU A 124 -16.65 -20.38 -13.75
N THR A 125 -17.67 -19.57 -14.05
CA THR A 125 -17.49 -18.18 -14.48
C THR A 125 -17.71 -17.29 -13.27
N ILE A 126 -16.63 -16.68 -12.77
CA ILE A 126 -16.64 -15.80 -11.61
C ILE A 126 -16.55 -14.36 -12.12
N SER A 127 -17.43 -13.49 -11.63
CA SER A 127 -17.47 -12.08 -11.97
C SER A 127 -17.62 -11.22 -10.72
N SER A 128 -16.97 -10.07 -10.70
CA SER A 128 -17.06 -9.06 -9.63
C SER A 128 -16.66 -7.71 -10.20
N GLY A 129 -17.54 -6.71 -10.09
CA GLY A 129 -17.35 -5.43 -10.76
C GLY A 129 -17.27 -5.60 -12.28
N SER A 130 -16.24 -5.03 -12.89
CA SER A 130 -16.00 -5.14 -14.35
C SER A 130 -15.20 -6.38 -14.76
N ASN A 131 -14.69 -7.16 -13.80
CA ASN A 131 -13.86 -8.33 -14.08
C ASN A 131 -14.71 -9.60 -14.15
N SER A 132 -14.37 -10.48 -15.10
CA SER A 132 -15.01 -11.78 -15.28
C SER A 132 -13.97 -12.75 -15.83
N PHE A 133 -13.88 -13.94 -15.23
CA PHE A 133 -12.94 -14.97 -15.65
C PHE A 133 -13.53 -16.36 -15.46
N ASP A 134 -12.98 -17.31 -16.20
CA ASP A 134 -13.41 -18.71 -16.21
C ASP A 134 -12.37 -19.61 -15.54
N ILE A 135 -12.83 -20.54 -14.71
CA ILE A 135 -12.03 -21.61 -14.12
C ILE A 135 -12.60 -22.95 -14.59
N ASN A 136 -11.77 -23.77 -15.23
CA ASN A 136 -12.13 -25.13 -15.56
C ASN A 136 -11.82 -26.05 -14.38
N VAL A 137 -12.77 -26.90 -14.02
CA VAL A 137 -12.70 -27.80 -12.87
C VAL A 137 -12.83 -29.24 -13.38
N SER A 138 -11.88 -30.10 -13.01
CA SER A 138 -11.90 -31.53 -13.37
C SER A 138 -12.76 -32.35 -12.40
N ASP A 139 -13.23 -33.52 -12.85
CA ASP A 139 -13.99 -34.51 -12.07
C ASP A 139 -13.36 -34.94 -10.73
N THR A 140 -12.05 -34.78 -10.59
CA THR A 140 -11.25 -35.15 -9.42
C THR A 140 -10.80 -33.95 -8.57
N ALA A 141 -11.18 -32.73 -8.97
CA ALA A 141 -10.76 -31.51 -8.30
C ALA A 141 -11.41 -31.38 -6.91
N LYS A 142 -10.58 -31.03 -5.93
CA LYS A 142 -10.99 -30.73 -4.55
C LYS A 142 -11.15 -29.22 -4.37
N LEU A 143 -11.71 -28.81 -3.23
CA LEU A 143 -11.80 -27.39 -2.88
C LEU A 143 -10.44 -26.67 -2.91
N ALA A 144 -9.36 -27.36 -2.51
CA ALA A 144 -8.00 -26.82 -2.58
C ALA A 144 -7.59 -26.47 -4.01
N ASP A 145 -7.88 -27.35 -4.97
CA ASP A 145 -7.56 -27.14 -6.38
C ASP A 145 -8.36 -25.97 -6.95
N ILE A 146 -9.64 -25.83 -6.58
CA ILE A 146 -10.49 -24.69 -6.99
C ILE A 146 -9.97 -23.38 -6.40
N ARG A 147 -9.61 -23.36 -5.10
CA ARG A 147 -9.01 -22.18 -4.46
C ARG A 147 -7.75 -21.73 -5.20
N ASP A 148 -6.86 -22.66 -5.48
CA ASP A 148 -5.58 -22.37 -6.14
C ASP A 148 -5.83 -21.90 -7.57
N ALA A 149 -6.73 -22.55 -8.32
CA ALA A 149 -7.11 -22.11 -9.67
C ALA A 149 -7.69 -20.69 -9.70
N ILE A 150 -8.51 -20.31 -8.71
CA ILE A 150 -9.05 -18.94 -8.59
C ILE A 150 -7.93 -17.95 -8.30
N ASN A 151 -7.08 -18.22 -7.30
CA ASN A 151 -6.05 -17.28 -6.86
C ASN A 151 -4.89 -17.14 -7.86
N ASP A 152 -4.56 -18.22 -8.57
CA ASP A 152 -3.47 -18.26 -9.55
C ASP A 152 -3.92 -17.88 -10.97
N SER A 153 -5.22 -17.65 -11.18
CA SER A 153 -5.75 -17.17 -12.46
C SER A 153 -5.18 -15.79 -12.80
N VAL A 154 -4.55 -15.68 -13.97
CA VAL A 154 -3.98 -14.43 -14.48
C VAL A 154 -5.05 -13.36 -14.76
N ASP A 155 -6.29 -13.80 -14.98
CA ASP A 155 -7.42 -12.93 -15.28
C ASP A 155 -8.16 -12.50 -14.00
N ASN A 156 -7.78 -13.01 -12.82
CA ASN A 156 -8.40 -12.66 -11.54
C ASN A 156 -7.74 -11.43 -10.90
N ASP A 157 -8.36 -10.27 -11.13
CA ASP A 157 -8.03 -9.02 -10.44
C ASP A 157 -9.04 -8.64 -9.33
N SER A 158 -10.12 -9.42 -9.15
CA SER A 158 -11.32 -8.97 -8.41
C SER A 158 -11.71 -9.81 -7.18
N VAL A 159 -11.28 -11.06 -7.05
CA VAL A 159 -11.69 -11.97 -5.97
C VAL A 159 -10.49 -12.64 -5.30
N ASN A 160 -10.58 -12.91 -4.00
CA ASN A 160 -9.67 -13.80 -3.27
C ASN A 160 -10.43 -15.04 -2.80
N ALA A 161 -9.80 -16.21 -2.93
CA ALA A 161 -10.32 -17.48 -2.41
C ALA A 161 -9.48 -17.98 -1.23
N THR A 162 -10.15 -18.51 -0.21
CA THR A 162 -9.50 -19.22 0.90
C THR A 162 -10.35 -20.40 1.35
N ILE A 163 -9.77 -21.30 2.15
CA ILE A 163 -10.48 -22.44 2.73
C ILE A 163 -10.46 -22.32 4.24
N ILE A 164 -11.64 -22.43 4.84
CA ILE A 164 -11.79 -22.58 6.28
C ILE A 164 -12.22 -24.02 6.55
N THR A 165 -11.51 -24.71 7.44
CA THR A 165 -11.87 -26.06 7.89
C THR A 165 -12.44 -25.97 9.30
N ASP A 166 -13.63 -26.51 9.50
CA ASP A 166 -14.28 -26.66 10.79
C ASP A 166 -14.55 -28.15 11.08
N ASP A 167 -15.20 -28.47 12.21
CA ASP A 167 -15.52 -29.85 12.60
C ASP A 167 -16.49 -30.57 11.63
N THR A 168 -17.14 -29.82 10.74
CA THR A 168 -18.11 -30.32 9.76
C THR A 168 -17.53 -30.52 8.36
N GLY A 169 -16.36 -29.94 8.08
CA GLY A 169 -15.66 -30.09 6.81
C GLY A 169 -14.91 -28.84 6.37
N GLN A 170 -14.57 -28.78 5.07
CA GLN A 170 -13.94 -27.63 4.43
C GLN A 170 -15.00 -26.73 3.77
N ARG A 171 -14.79 -25.42 3.85
CA ARG A 171 -15.63 -24.40 3.22
C ARG A 171 -14.77 -23.51 2.34
N LEU A 172 -15.18 -23.32 1.09
CA LEU A 172 -14.64 -22.28 0.24
C LEU A 172 -15.16 -20.94 0.72
N VAL A 173 -14.26 -19.99 0.90
CA VAL A 173 -14.59 -18.62 1.27
C VAL A 173 -14.06 -17.71 0.18
N LEU A 174 -14.97 -16.95 -0.42
CA LEU A 174 -14.68 -15.99 -1.47
C LEU A 174 -14.91 -14.59 -0.93
N SER A 175 -13.99 -13.69 -1.20
CA SER A 175 -14.12 -12.28 -0.83
C SER A 175 -13.75 -11.39 -2.00
N SER A 176 -14.56 -10.35 -2.26
CA SER A 176 -14.18 -9.34 -3.26
C SER A 176 -12.96 -8.58 -2.74
N LYS A 177 -12.03 -8.26 -3.66
CA LYS A 177 -10.84 -7.47 -3.35
C LYS A 177 -11.21 -6.03 -3.02
N GLU A 178 -12.20 -5.51 -3.73
CA GLU A 178 -12.72 -4.15 -3.56
C GLU A 178 -14.06 -4.14 -2.81
N THR A 179 -14.34 -3.03 -2.13
CA THR A 179 -15.62 -2.76 -1.46
C THR A 179 -16.65 -2.19 -2.44
N GLY A 180 -17.91 -2.11 -2.02
CA GLY A 180 -18.97 -1.46 -2.81
C GLY A 180 -19.92 -2.46 -3.46
N ALA A 181 -21.15 -2.02 -3.69
CA ALA A 181 -22.25 -2.82 -4.20
C ALA A 181 -21.97 -3.40 -5.60
N GLU A 182 -21.25 -2.67 -6.44
CA GLU A 182 -20.88 -3.12 -7.79
C GLU A 182 -19.85 -4.28 -7.76
N ASN A 183 -19.08 -4.42 -6.68
CA ASN A 183 -18.09 -5.49 -6.50
C ASN A 183 -18.71 -6.74 -5.86
N ALA A 184 -20.02 -6.94 -6.03
CA ALA A 184 -20.67 -8.19 -5.69
C ALA A 184 -20.15 -9.31 -6.62
N ILE A 185 -19.73 -10.41 -6.00
CA ILE A 185 -19.34 -11.65 -6.62
C ILE A 185 -20.58 -12.36 -7.15
N LYS A 186 -20.48 -12.76 -8.41
CA LYS A 186 -21.40 -13.68 -9.07
C LYS A 186 -20.62 -14.86 -9.63
N ILE A 187 -21.13 -16.07 -9.41
CA ILE A 187 -20.55 -17.35 -9.81
C ILE A 187 -21.61 -18.10 -10.60
N VAL A 188 -21.38 -18.17 -11.91
CA VAL A 188 -22.18 -18.98 -12.82
C VAL A 188 -21.47 -20.31 -13.03
N VAL A 189 -22.21 -21.40 -12.89
CA VAL A 189 -21.68 -22.75 -13.09
C VAL A 189 -22.22 -23.30 -14.41
N ASP A 190 -21.36 -24.05 -15.10
CA ASP A 190 -21.68 -24.90 -16.24
C ASP A 190 -21.10 -26.30 -15.93
N ASP A 191 -21.90 -27.15 -15.27
CA ASP A 191 -21.51 -28.50 -14.82
C ASP A 191 -21.79 -29.54 -15.93
N VAL A 192 -20.97 -30.59 -15.99
CA VAL A 192 -21.15 -31.71 -16.91
C VAL A 192 -22.25 -32.64 -16.38
N GLY A 193 -23.51 -32.37 -16.73
CA GLY A 193 -24.60 -33.31 -16.44
C GLY A 193 -26.00 -32.73 -16.50
N ASP A 194 -26.14 -31.44 -16.19
CA ASP A 194 -27.36 -30.66 -16.38
C ASP A 194 -27.01 -29.16 -16.56
N GLY A 195 -27.98 -28.37 -17.04
CA GLY A 195 -27.81 -26.92 -17.17
C GLY A 195 -28.39 -26.14 -15.99
N GLY A 196 -28.50 -26.77 -14.82
CA GLY A 196 -29.28 -26.29 -13.68
C GLY A 196 -28.42 -25.88 -12.48
N ASN A 197 -28.28 -24.57 -12.26
CA ASN A 197 -27.49 -24.03 -11.12
C ASN A 197 -28.23 -24.00 -9.78
N THR A 198 -29.44 -24.56 -9.70
CA THR A 198 -30.30 -24.50 -8.51
C THR A 198 -30.19 -25.72 -7.60
N ASP A 199 -29.39 -26.72 -7.97
CA ASP A 199 -29.21 -27.91 -7.15
C ASP A 199 -28.00 -27.79 -6.20
N LEU A 200 -27.94 -28.70 -5.23
CA LEU A 200 -26.83 -28.79 -4.26
C LEU A 200 -25.93 -29.99 -4.56
N SER A 201 -25.82 -30.38 -5.82
CA SER A 201 -24.97 -31.47 -6.29
C SER A 201 -23.80 -30.90 -7.07
N GLY A 202 -22.70 -31.67 -7.16
CA GLY A 202 -21.58 -31.32 -8.03
C GLY A 202 -21.06 -29.89 -7.83
N LEU A 203 -20.70 -29.26 -8.95
CA LEU A 203 -20.11 -27.93 -8.98
C LEU A 203 -21.15 -26.83 -8.72
N SER A 204 -22.43 -27.11 -8.98
CA SER A 204 -23.56 -26.20 -8.71
C SER A 204 -23.67 -25.75 -7.26
N ARG A 205 -23.12 -26.52 -6.31
CA ARG A 205 -22.96 -26.12 -4.89
C ARG A 205 -22.21 -24.80 -4.69
N LEU A 206 -21.42 -24.38 -5.68
CA LEU A 206 -20.66 -23.13 -5.66
C LEU A 206 -21.35 -22.00 -6.43
N ALA A 207 -22.51 -22.23 -7.05
CA ALA A 207 -23.24 -21.21 -7.79
C ALA A 207 -23.77 -20.12 -6.86
N TYR A 208 -23.62 -18.86 -7.28
CA TYR A 208 -24.14 -17.70 -6.56
C TYR A 208 -24.46 -16.54 -7.51
N ASP A 209 -25.69 -16.10 -7.49
CA ASP A 209 -26.22 -14.93 -8.16
C ASP A 209 -27.47 -14.51 -7.40
N SER A 210 -27.37 -13.41 -6.64
CA SER A 210 -28.45 -12.91 -5.79
C SER A 210 -29.52 -12.12 -6.57
N ASP A 211 -29.33 -11.88 -7.86
CA ASP A 211 -30.33 -11.22 -8.69
C ASP A 211 -31.47 -12.20 -9.03
N THR A 212 -32.58 -12.09 -8.30
CA THR A 212 -33.81 -12.89 -8.51
C THR A 212 -34.41 -12.80 -9.93
N THR A 213 -33.99 -11.81 -10.73
CA THR A 213 -34.45 -11.62 -12.11
C THR A 213 -33.48 -12.21 -13.15
N SER A 214 -32.29 -12.62 -12.72
CA SER A 214 -31.25 -13.18 -13.55
C SER A 214 -31.59 -14.62 -13.97
N THR A 215 -31.28 -14.98 -15.22
CA THR A 215 -31.43 -16.34 -15.72
C THR A 215 -30.48 -17.34 -15.06
N THR A 216 -29.46 -16.84 -14.35
CA THR A 216 -28.47 -17.63 -13.61
C THR A 216 -28.64 -17.54 -12.09
N TYR A 217 -29.80 -17.05 -11.62
CA TYR A 217 -30.11 -16.93 -10.19
C TYR A 217 -29.83 -18.24 -9.43
N ALA A 218 -29.02 -18.14 -8.37
CA ALA A 218 -28.68 -19.23 -7.47
C ALA A 218 -28.16 -18.67 -6.15
N GLU A 219 -28.55 -19.24 -5.01
CA GLU A 219 -28.05 -18.82 -3.68
C GLU A 219 -27.51 -20.03 -2.92
N ASN A 220 -26.64 -20.82 -3.56
CA ASN A 220 -26.10 -22.04 -2.96
C ASN A 220 -24.95 -21.75 -1.97
N LEU A 221 -24.35 -20.56 -2.08
CA LEU A 221 -23.41 -20.00 -1.10
C LEU A 221 -24.13 -19.13 -0.07
N ASN A 222 -23.63 -19.15 1.17
CA ASN A 222 -24.10 -18.27 2.23
C ASN A 222 -23.33 -16.95 2.23
N GLU A 223 -24.05 -15.83 2.14
CA GLU A 223 -23.50 -14.49 2.27
C GLU A 223 -23.23 -14.16 3.75
N VAL A 224 -21.95 -13.96 4.08
CA VAL A 224 -21.51 -13.56 5.43
C VAL A 224 -21.48 -12.04 5.57
N THR A 225 -21.10 -11.36 4.48
CA THR A 225 -21.02 -9.90 4.41
C THR A 225 -21.47 -9.49 3.02
N ALA A 226 -22.41 -8.54 2.95
CA ALA A 226 -22.94 -8.03 1.69
C ALA A 226 -21.99 -6.98 1.10
N ALA A 227 -21.85 -6.98 -0.23
CA ALA A 227 -21.23 -5.86 -0.94
C ALA A 227 -22.12 -4.63 -0.79
N THR A 228 -21.63 -3.60 -0.10
CA THR A 228 -22.39 -2.38 0.15
C THR A 228 -21.53 -1.15 -0.11
N ASP A 229 -22.17 -0.09 -0.60
CA ASP A 229 -21.54 1.22 -0.74
C ASP A 229 -21.53 1.96 0.60
N ALA A 230 -20.49 2.77 0.80
CA ALA A 230 -20.48 3.74 1.87
C ALA A 230 -21.55 4.79 1.58
N SER A 231 -22.24 5.25 2.63
CA SER A 231 -23.21 6.33 2.53
C SER A 231 -22.99 7.35 3.63
N ILE A 232 -22.95 8.63 3.25
CA ILE A 232 -22.93 9.75 4.19
C ILE A 232 -24.11 10.69 3.93
N THR A 233 -24.55 11.37 4.98
CA THR A 233 -25.52 12.48 4.89
C THR A 233 -24.85 13.78 5.31
N ILE A 234 -24.97 14.81 4.49
CA ILE A 234 -24.48 16.18 4.73
C ILE A 234 -25.68 17.09 5.00
N ASP A 235 -25.57 17.88 6.08
CA ASP A 235 -26.59 18.84 6.54
C ASP A 235 -28.00 18.24 6.66
N GLY A 236 -28.04 16.94 7.00
CA GLY A 236 -29.27 16.18 7.26
C GLY A 236 -30.14 15.87 6.04
N THR A 237 -29.78 16.32 4.84
CA THR A 237 -30.63 16.21 3.64
C THR A 237 -29.92 15.67 2.41
N LEU A 238 -28.62 15.95 2.24
CA LEU A 238 -27.85 15.53 1.07
C LEU A 238 -27.21 14.18 1.33
N VAL A 239 -27.59 13.15 0.56
CA VAL A 239 -26.99 11.81 0.68
C VAL A 239 -26.00 11.61 -0.46
N ALA A 240 -24.79 11.20 -0.11
CA ALA A 240 -23.76 10.80 -1.06
C ALA A 240 -23.39 9.33 -0.83
N THR A 241 -23.10 8.62 -1.92
CA THR A 241 -22.64 7.23 -1.91
C THR A 241 -21.26 7.12 -2.55
N SER A 242 -20.50 6.12 -2.14
CA SER A 242 -19.19 5.79 -2.70
C SER A 242 -18.97 4.28 -2.61
N SER A 243 -18.36 3.70 -3.65
CA SER A 243 -17.93 2.29 -3.64
C SER A 243 -16.79 2.04 -2.63
N THR A 244 -16.14 3.10 -2.16
CA THR A 244 -15.11 3.03 -1.11
C THR A 244 -15.55 3.84 0.11
N ASN A 245 -14.79 3.72 1.20
CA ASN A 245 -14.98 4.58 2.37
C ASN A 245 -14.46 6.02 2.18
N GLU A 246 -13.97 6.35 0.97
CA GLU A 246 -13.50 7.68 0.61
C GLU A 246 -14.52 8.40 -0.28
N PHE A 247 -14.88 9.61 0.12
CA PHE A 247 -15.77 10.51 -0.61
C PHE A 247 -14.97 11.71 -1.07
N LYS A 248 -14.68 11.76 -2.38
CA LYS A 248 -14.05 12.88 -3.06
C LYS A 248 -15.10 13.75 -3.71
N ASP A 249 -14.87 15.06 -3.71
CA ASP A 249 -15.68 16.06 -4.43
C ASP A 249 -17.17 16.11 -4.07
N VAL A 250 -17.60 15.42 -3.02
CA VAL A 250 -18.95 15.57 -2.46
C VAL A 250 -19.13 16.98 -1.88
N ILE A 251 -18.06 17.52 -1.31
CA ILE A 251 -17.90 18.94 -1.03
C ILE A 251 -16.65 19.37 -1.82
N GLU A 252 -16.76 20.41 -2.64
CA GLU A 252 -15.67 20.86 -3.50
C GLU A 252 -14.38 21.14 -2.70
N GLY A 253 -13.29 20.46 -3.09
CA GLY A 253 -12.00 20.59 -2.42
C GLY A 253 -11.92 19.92 -1.05
N VAL A 254 -12.88 19.08 -0.65
CA VAL A 254 -12.84 18.33 0.62
C VAL A 254 -12.96 16.84 0.34
N THR A 255 -12.04 16.07 0.93
CA THR A 255 -12.11 14.60 0.95
C THR A 255 -12.54 14.14 2.34
N ILE A 256 -13.57 13.31 2.38
CA ILE A 256 -14.12 12.72 3.60
C ILE A 256 -13.82 11.23 3.58
N ASN A 257 -13.13 10.72 4.59
CA ASN A 257 -12.88 9.29 4.76
C ASN A 257 -13.65 8.76 5.98
N ALA A 258 -14.60 7.86 5.74
CA ALA A 258 -15.45 7.26 6.75
C ALA A 258 -14.76 6.06 7.42
N LYS A 259 -14.68 6.08 8.75
CA LYS A 259 -13.97 5.06 9.54
C LYS A 259 -14.90 4.17 10.34
N LYS A 260 -16.00 4.74 10.86
CA LYS A 260 -16.95 4.04 11.71
C LYS A 260 -18.36 4.48 11.38
N ASN A 261 -19.30 3.57 11.56
CA ASN A 261 -20.69 3.87 11.34
C ASN A 261 -21.29 4.64 12.53
N SER A 262 -22.03 5.73 12.29
CA SER A 262 -22.53 6.61 13.37
C SER A 262 -23.55 5.94 14.29
N GLN A 263 -24.09 4.79 13.90
CA GLN A 263 -25.01 3.97 14.70
C GLN A 263 -24.29 3.10 15.75
N CYS A 264 -22.96 2.99 15.73
CA CYS A 264 -22.18 2.26 16.74
C CYS A 264 -21.88 3.14 17.96
N ARG A 265 -22.91 3.79 18.51
CA ARG A 265 -22.90 4.34 19.87
C ARG A 265 -23.79 3.43 20.73
N ARG A 266 -23.17 2.45 21.39
CA ARG A 266 -23.70 1.84 22.61
C ARG A 266 -22.96 2.43 23.81
#